data_AF-Q7XZT9-F1
#
_entry.id   AF-Q7XZT9-F1
#
_cell.length_a   1.000
_cell.length_b   1.000
_cell.length_c   1.000
_cell.angle_alpha   90.00
_cell.angle_beta   90.00
_cell.angle_gamma   90.00
#
_symmetry.space_group_name_H-M   'P 1'
#
loop_
_entity.id
_entity.type
_entity.pdbx_description
1 polymer ?
#
loop_
_entity_poly.entity_id
_entity_poly.type
_entity_poly.pdbx_seq_one_letter_code
_entity_poly.pdbx_strand_id
1 'polypeptide(L)'
;FIISIADDFDGSCFLQNVREESNKHGLKHLQTVLLSEILGEKDIILASVQRGISVIQQRLGRKKVLLILDDVDNRKQLQAFAGRSDWFGPGSRVIITTRDEQLLKSHEIERTYEVEELNENDSLQLLIW
;
A
#
# COMPACT_ATOMS: atom_id res chain seq x y z
N PHE A 1 4.41 18.16 2.78
CA PHE A 1 3.26 17.48 3.42
C PHE A 1 3.48 15.98 3.59
N ILE A 2 3.85 15.20 2.56
CA ILE A 2 4.07 13.74 2.73
C ILE A 2 5.33 13.42 3.56
N ILE A 3 6.44 14.17 3.38
CA ILE A 3 7.71 13.90 4.09
C ILE A 3 7.57 14.04 5.61
N SER A 4 6.88 15.09 6.12
CA SER A 4 6.75 15.30 7.57
C SER A 4 5.80 14.32 8.27
N ILE A 5 4.94 13.62 7.51
CA ILE A 5 4.02 12.62 8.06
C ILE A 5 4.75 11.28 8.18
N ALA A 6 5.67 10.96 7.26
CA ALA A 6 6.43 9.71 7.30
C ALA A 6 7.33 9.60 8.54
N ASP A 7 7.85 10.73 9.04
CA ASP A 7 8.71 10.79 10.23
C ASP A 7 8.04 10.29 11.52
N ASP A 8 6.69 10.27 11.56
CA ASP A 8 5.93 9.74 12.69
C ASP A 8 5.83 8.20 12.68
N PHE A 9 6.36 7.53 11.66
CA PHE A 9 6.28 6.07 11.46
C PHE A 9 7.66 5.42 11.54
N ASP A 10 7.71 4.17 11.98
CA ASP A 10 8.93 3.36 11.99
C ASP A 10 9.40 2.98 10.56
N GLY A 11 8.54 3.17 9.57
CA GLY A 11 8.84 3.00 8.16
C GLY A 11 7.63 3.30 7.29
N SER A 12 7.90 3.71 6.06
CA SER A 12 6.89 4.01 5.05
C SER A 12 7.22 3.36 3.72
N CYS A 13 6.20 2.98 2.96
CA CYS A 13 6.36 2.44 1.62
C CYS A 13 5.23 2.93 0.71
N PHE A 14 5.59 3.30 -0.51
CA PHE A 14 4.63 3.67 -1.54
C PHE A 14 4.73 2.72 -2.73
N LEU A 15 3.74 1.83 -2.87
CA LEU A 15 3.63 0.94 -4.01
C LEU A 15 2.76 1.60 -5.07
N GLN A 16 3.41 2.16 -6.09
CA GLN A 16 2.76 2.79 -7.25
C GLN A 16 2.21 1.75 -8.24
N ASN A 17 1.10 2.06 -8.90
CA ASN A 17 0.54 1.25 -10.00
C ASN A 17 0.45 -0.26 -9.68
N VAL A 18 -0.09 -0.62 -8.51
CA VAL A 18 -0.11 -2.00 -7.99
C VAL A 18 -0.72 -2.97 -9.01
N ARG A 19 -1.77 -2.58 -9.73
CA ARG A 19 -2.33 -3.36 -10.82
C ARG A 19 -1.30 -3.72 -11.88
N GLU A 20 -0.60 -2.74 -12.43
CA GLU A 20 0.37 -2.96 -13.52
C GLU A 20 1.59 -3.73 -13.03
N GLU A 21 2.16 -3.32 -11.90
CA GLU A 21 3.39 -3.91 -11.37
C GLU A 21 3.19 -5.34 -10.88
N SER A 22 2.02 -5.65 -10.31
CA SER A 22 1.68 -7.02 -9.94
C SER A 22 1.48 -7.93 -11.16
N ASN A 23 0.98 -7.42 -12.29
CA ASN A 23 0.85 -8.18 -13.53
C ASN A 23 2.21 -8.40 -14.21
N LYS A 24 3.10 -7.42 -14.15
CA LYS A 24 4.41 -7.44 -14.81
C LYS A 24 5.46 -8.23 -14.03
N HIS A 25 5.53 -8.03 -12.71
CA HIS A 25 6.59 -8.58 -11.86
C HIS A 25 6.07 -9.56 -10.79
N GLY A 26 4.76 -9.62 -10.58
CA GLY A 26 4.13 -10.47 -9.59
C GLY A 26 4.07 -9.84 -8.19
N LEU A 27 3.05 -10.22 -7.42
CA LEU A 27 2.86 -9.75 -6.03
C LEU A 27 4.06 -10.02 -5.12
N LYS A 28 4.77 -11.13 -5.36
CA LYS A 28 5.96 -11.49 -4.58
C LYS A 28 7.06 -10.43 -4.71
N HIS A 29 7.23 -9.85 -5.89
CA HIS A 29 8.21 -8.80 -6.13
C HIS A 29 7.85 -7.55 -5.31
N LEU A 30 6.59 -7.12 -5.39
CA LEU A 30 6.09 -5.98 -4.62
C LEU A 30 6.19 -6.19 -3.10
N GLN A 31 5.99 -7.42 -2.60
CA GLN A 31 6.21 -7.73 -1.17
C GLN A 31 7.68 -7.59 -0.78
N THR A 32 8.62 -7.98 -1.66
CA THR A 32 10.05 -7.74 -1.44
C THR A 32 10.36 -6.24 -1.42
N VAL A 33 9.78 -5.44 -2.32
CA VAL A 33 9.92 -3.97 -2.32
C VAL A 33 9.43 -3.38 -0.99
N LEU A 34 8.21 -3.73 -0.57
CA LEU A 34 7.63 -3.29 0.69
C LEU A 34 8.54 -3.55 1.89
N LEU A 35 9.03 -4.79 2.01
CA LEU A 35 9.89 -5.18 3.11
C LEU A 35 11.25 -4.47 3.03
N SER A 36 11.81 -4.29 1.84
CA SER A 36 13.08 -3.59 1.62
C SER A 36 12.98 -2.12 2.04
N GLU A 37 11.92 -1.41 1.64
CA GLU A 37 11.74 0.01 1.99
C GLU A 37 11.54 0.22 3.49
N ILE A 38 10.73 -0.63 4.14
CA ILE A 38 10.43 -0.47 5.57
C ILE A 38 11.58 -0.95 6.46
N LEU A 39 12.30 -2.01 6.07
CA LEU A 39 13.37 -2.59 6.89
C LEU A 39 14.76 -2.06 6.54
N GLY A 40 14.93 -1.43 5.37
CA GLY A 40 16.24 -1.00 4.86
C GLY A 40 17.13 -2.17 4.42
N GLU A 41 16.57 -3.37 4.20
CA GLU A 41 17.29 -4.60 3.84
C GLU A 41 17.27 -4.82 2.31
N LYS A 42 18.44 -4.97 1.67
CA LYS A 42 18.55 -5.08 0.20
C LYS A 42 18.37 -6.49 -0.38
N ASP A 43 18.44 -7.54 0.45
CA ASP A 43 18.52 -8.94 -0.01
C ASP A 43 17.37 -9.83 0.51
N ILE A 44 16.14 -9.30 0.51
CA ILE A 44 14.97 -10.06 0.95
C ILE A 44 14.50 -11.01 -0.16
N ILE A 45 14.85 -12.28 -0.02
CA ILE A 45 14.42 -13.34 -0.93
C ILE A 45 13.16 -14.03 -0.39
N LEU A 46 12.05 -13.87 -1.11
CA LEU A 46 10.79 -14.56 -0.82
C LEU A 46 10.63 -15.78 -1.73
N ALA A 47 10.27 -16.92 -1.12
CA ALA A 47 9.99 -18.16 -1.84
C ALA A 47 8.64 -18.14 -2.56
N SER A 48 7.64 -17.44 -2.00
CA SER A 48 6.28 -17.35 -2.54
C SER A 48 5.54 -16.14 -1.96
N VAL A 49 4.39 -15.79 -2.56
CA VAL A 49 3.51 -14.73 -2.03
C VAL A 49 3.05 -15.03 -0.61
N GLN A 50 2.67 -16.29 -0.34
CA GLN A 50 2.24 -16.72 0.99
C GLN A 50 3.37 -16.57 2.02
N ARG A 51 4.62 -16.86 1.64
CA ARG A 51 5.76 -16.63 2.52
C ARG A 51 5.97 -15.14 2.77
N GLY A 52 5.79 -14.30 1.74
CA GLY A 52 5.83 -12.85 1.87
C GLY A 52 4.81 -12.33 2.90
N ILE A 53 3.57 -12.82 2.84
CA ILE A 53 2.52 -12.49 3.83
C ILE A 53 2.98 -12.79 5.25
N SER A 54 3.48 -14.02 5.49
CA SER A 54 3.96 -14.41 6.82
C SER A 54 5.14 -13.57 7.30
N VAL A 55 6.07 -13.20 6.40
CA VAL A 55 7.22 -12.36 6.75
C VAL A 55 6.79 -10.93 7.06
N ILE A 56 5.85 -10.37 6.30
CA ILE A 56 5.25 -9.05 6.55
C ILE A 56 4.63 -9.03 7.94
N GLN A 57 3.73 -9.97 8.25
CA GLN A 57 3.09 -10.05 9.56
C GLN A 57 4.11 -10.20 10.70
N GLN A 58 5.09 -11.08 10.53
CA GLN A 58 6.08 -11.36 11.57
C GLN A 58 7.01 -10.17 11.84
N ARG A 59 7.49 -9.51 10.78
CA ARG A 59 8.51 -8.45 10.90
C ARG A 59 7.92 -7.06 11.07
N LEU A 60 6.74 -6.80 10.51
CA LEU A 60 6.09 -5.50 10.55
C LEU A 60 4.97 -5.41 11.60
N GLY A 61 4.53 -6.53 12.19
CA GLY A 61 3.43 -6.58 13.17
C GLY A 61 3.65 -5.81 14.47
N ARG A 62 4.86 -5.29 14.72
CA ARG A 62 5.16 -4.41 15.87
C ARG A 62 5.64 -3.02 15.46
N LYS A 63 5.69 -2.74 14.16
CA LYS A 63 6.16 -1.46 13.61
C LYS A 63 4.97 -0.59 13.26
N LYS A 64 5.04 0.68 13.62
CA LYS A 64 4.09 1.70 13.16
C LYS A 64 4.43 2.03 11.71
N VAL A 65 3.66 1.53 10.75
CA VAL A 65 3.94 1.62 9.31
C VAL A 65 2.97 2.56 8.60
N LEU A 66 3.46 3.37 7.66
CA LEU A 66 2.64 4.06 6.66
C LEU A 66 2.77 3.35 5.31
N LEU A 67 1.73 2.66 4.88
CA LEU A 67 1.71 1.96 3.59
C LEU A 67 0.71 2.63 2.65
N ILE A 68 1.16 3.01 1.47
CA ILE A 68 0.29 3.55 0.41
C ILE A 68 0.29 2.57 -0.76
N LEU A 69 -0.90 2.09 -1.14
CA LEU A 69 -1.13 1.17 -2.25
C LEU A 69 -1.92 1.89 -3.34
N ASP A 70 -1.28 2.17 -4.47
CA ASP A 70 -1.90 2.90 -5.57
C ASP A 70 -2.47 1.98 -6.66
N ASP A 71 -3.63 2.32 -7.21
CA ASP A 71 -4.29 1.60 -8.32
C ASP A 71 -4.50 0.10 -8.02
N VAL A 72 -5.07 -0.21 -6.86
CA VAL A 72 -5.46 -1.59 -6.50
C VAL A 72 -6.76 -1.94 -7.23
N ASP A 73 -6.78 -3.02 -8.00
CA ASP A 73 -7.92 -3.40 -8.86
C ASP A 73 -8.54 -4.76 -8.54
N ASN A 74 -7.96 -5.51 -7.59
CA ASN A 74 -8.56 -6.74 -7.13
C ASN A 74 -8.22 -7.08 -5.67
N ARG A 75 -9.06 -7.93 -5.05
CA ARG A 75 -8.90 -8.34 -3.65
C ARG A 75 -7.62 -9.13 -3.38
N LYS A 76 -7.06 -9.84 -4.36
CA LYS A 76 -5.84 -10.65 -4.15
C LYS A 76 -4.63 -9.76 -3.93
N GLN A 77 -4.54 -8.61 -4.62
CA GLN A 77 -3.52 -7.59 -4.36
C GLN A 77 -3.63 -7.08 -2.93
N LEU A 78 -4.83 -6.65 -2.52
CA LEU A 78 -5.06 -6.17 -1.15
C LEU A 78 -4.65 -7.22 -0.11
N GLN A 79 -5.09 -8.46 -0.28
CA GLN A 79 -4.79 -9.57 0.63
C GLN A 79 -3.30 -9.92 0.70
N ALA A 80 -2.50 -9.55 -0.30
CA ALA A 80 -1.06 -9.78 -0.29
C ALA A 80 -0.29 -8.78 0.59
N PHE A 81 -0.87 -7.62 0.91
CA PHE A 81 -0.19 -6.54 1.64
C PHE A 81 -0.89 -6.13 2.94
N ALA A 82 -2.22 -6.19 2.99
CA ALA A 82 -3.03 -5.74 4.12
C ALA A 82 -4.31 -6.59 4.23
N GLY A 83 -4.15 -7.90 4.38
CA GLY A 83 -5.28 -8.83 4.39
C GLY A 83 -6.07 -8.91 5.70
N ARG A 84 -5.57 -8.30 6.79
CA ARG A 84 -6.24 -8.10 8.09
C ARG A 84 -5.70 -6.83 8.75
N SER A 85 -6.45 -6.26 9.69
CA SER A 85 -6.08 -5.04 10.41
C SER A 85 -4.88 -5.19 11.36
N ASP A 86 -4.48 -6.40 11.72
CA ASP A 86 -3.44 -6.69 12.73
C ASP A 86 -2.06 -7.05 12.14
N TRP A 87 -1.84 -6.77 10.86
CA TRP A 87 -0.55 -7.05 10.19
C TRP A 87 0.57 -6.09 10.61
N PHE A 88 0.22 -4.93 11.15
CA PHE A 88 1.15 -3.88 11.50
C PHE A 88 0.96 -3.45 12.96
N GLY A 89 1.97 -2.78 13.52
CA GLY A 89 1.93 -2.29 14.89
C GLY A 89 0.86 -1.20 15.10
N PRO A 90 0.47 -0.93 16.35
CA PRO A 90 -0.48 0.12 16.68
C PRO A 90 -0.09 1.50 16.11
N GLY A 91 -1.07 2.24 15.61
CA GLY A 91 -0.87 3.56 14.99
C GLY A 91 -0.44 3.53 13.52
N SER A 92 -0.30 2.34 12.92
CA SER A 92 -0.06 2.18 11.49
C SER A 92 -1.23 2.70 10.66
N ARG A 93 -0.96 3.08 9.41
CA ARG A 93 -1.97 3.52 8.45
C ARG A 93 -1.71 2.87 7.09
N VAL A 94 -2.74 2.27 6.52
CA VAL A 94 -2.74 1.76 5.14
C VAL A 94 -3.71 2.62 4.34
N ILE A 95 -3.22 3.26 3.28
CA ILE A 95 -4.00 4.07 2.36
C ILE A 95 -4.06 3.32 1.04
N ILE A 96 -5.26 3.13 0.51
CA ILE A 96 -5.49 2.43 -0.75
C ILE A 96 -6.20 3.37 -1.70
N THR A 97 -5.66 3.54 -2.90
CA THR A 97 -6.39 4.16 -4.00
C THR A 97 -6.91 3.06 -4.92
N THR A 98 -8.14 3.22 -5.38
CA THR A 98 -8.77 2.30 -6.32
C THR A 98 -9.79 3.05 -7.16
N ARG A 99 -10.01 2.56 -8.37
CA ARG A 99 -11.11 3.00 -9.25
C ARG A 99 -12.33 2.08 -9.14
N ASP A 100 -12.20 0.97 -8.42
CA ASP A 100 -13.27 0.00 -8.24
C ASP A 100 -13.87 0.12 -6.83
N GLU A 101 -14.98 0.85 -6.74
CA GLU A 101 -15.76 1.00 -5.50
C GLU A 101 -16.19 -0.35 -4.90
N GLN A 102 -16.32 -1.43 -5.69
CA GLN A 102 -16.71 -2.73 -5.16
C GLN A 102 -15.64 -3.32 -4.25
N LEU A 103 -14.36 -2.94 -4.42
CA LEU A 103 -13.28 -3.32 -3.51
C LEU A 103 -13.43 -2.67 -2.13
N LEU A 104 -14.04 -1.48 -2.10
CA LEU A 104 -14.27 -0.70 -0.89
C LEU A 104 -15.37 -1.30 -0.01
N LYS A 105 -16.27 -2.12 -0.59
CA LYS A 105 -17.35 -2.82 0.13
C LYS A 105 -16.88 -4.02 0.96
N SER A 106 -15.56 -4.24 1.06
CA SER A 106 -15.00 -5.33 1.84
C SER A 106 -15.00 -5.04 3.35
N HIS A 107 -15.16 -6.09 4.17
CA HIS A 107 -15.54 -6.01 5.58
C HIS A 107 -14.46 -5.50 6.55
N GLU A 108 -13.44 -4.79 6.07
CA GLU A 108 -12.25 -4.41 6.86
C GLU A 108 -11.73 -2.99 6.54
N ILE A 109 -12.41 -2.25 5.66
CA ILE A 109 -12.04 -0.86 5.36
C ILE A 109 -12.72 0.06 6.37
N GLU A 110 -11.93 0.70 7.22
CA GLU A 110 -12.45 1.57 8.30
C GLU A 110 -13.11 2.84 7.75
N ARG A 111 -12.53 3.43 6.70
CA ARG A 111 -12.98 4.69 6.12
C ARG A 111 -12.77 4.68 4.61
N THR A 112 -13.75 5.21 3.90
CA THR A 112 -13.71 5.43 2.46
C THR A 112 -13.82 6.93 2.19
N TYR A 113 -13.02 7.43 1.26
CA TYR A 113 -13.07 8.80 0.79
C TYR A 113 -13.14 8.77 -0.74
N GLU A 114 -14.20 9.34 -1.29
CA GLU A 114 -14.32 9.56 -2.73
C GLU A 114 -13.60 10.86 -3.07
N VAL A 115 -12.63 10.79 -3.99
CA VAL A 115 -11.91 11.97 -4.46
C VAL A 115 -12.77 12.62 -5.54
N GLU A 116 -13.19 13.86 -5.31
CA GLU A 116 -13.96 14.63 -6.29
C GLU A 116 -13.14 14.89 -7.56
N GLU A 117 -13.82 14.88 -8.71
CA GLU A 117 -13.22 15.28 -9.98
C GLU A 117 -12.77 16.74 -9.91
N LEU A 118 -11.63 17.02 -10.53
CA LEU A 118 -11.14 18.38 -10.65
C LEU A 118 -12.09 19.20 -11.51
N ASN A 119 -12.47 20.38 -11.04
CA ASN A 119 -13.19 21.34 -11.85
C ASN A 119 -12.30 21.91 -12.97
N GLU A 120 -12.89 22.63 -13.92
CA GLU A 120 -12.16 23.20 -15.07
C GLU A 120 -10.96 24.07 -14.65
N ASN A 121 -11.10 24.87 -13.59
CA ASN A 121 -10.01 25.74 -13.13
C ASN A 121 -8.85 24.96 -12.50
N ASP A 122 -9.14 23.91 -11.72
CA ASP A 122 -8.12 23.09 -11.08
C ASP A 122 -7.44 22.15 -12.08
N SER A 123 -8.19 21.63 -13.05
CA SER A 123 -7.63 20.82 -14.15
C SER A 123 -6.71 21.63 -15.06
N LEU A 124 -7.02 22.92 -15.31
CA LEU A 124 -6.13 23.83 -16.02
C LEU A 124 -4.81 24.05 -15.25
N GLN A 125 -4.82 24.07 -13.91
CA GLN A 125 -3.59 24.21 -13.12
C GLN A 125 -2.64 23.02 -13.26
N LEU A 126 -3.14 21.80 -13.49
CA LEU A 126 -2.30 20.62 -13.72
C LEU A 126 -1.55 20.64 -15.06
N LEU A 127 -2.05 21.37 -16.06
CA LEU A 127 -1.43 21.49 -17.37
C LEU A 127 -0.31 22.55 -17.42
N ILE A 128 -0.17 23.33 -16.36
CA ILE A 128 0.78 24.46 -16.28
C ILE A 128 2.08 24.04 -15.56
N TRP A 129 2.21 22.77 -15.14
CA TRP A 129 3.40 22.24 -14.46
C TRP A 129 4.53 21.82 -15.40
#